data_AF-A0A1S2M6M7-F1
#
_entry.id   AF-A0A1S2M6M7-F1
#
_cell.length_a   1.000
_cell.length_b   1.000
_cell.length_c   1.000
_cell.angle_alpha   90.00
_cell.angle_beta   90.00
_cell.angle_gamma   90.00
#
_symmetry.space_group_name_H-M   'P 1'
#
loop_
_entity.id
_entity.type
_entity.pdbx_description
1 polymer ?
#
loop_
_entity_poly.entity_id
_entity_poly.type
_entity_poly.pdbx_seq_one_letter_code
_entity_poly.pdbx_strand_id
1 'polypeptide(L)'
;MMDEQKHRAYYKELKVKANDFTEGEKKAILKLLKIAKSSYYFDEQDTKSVERMLHELTEGEENTLDLLKLIVRNLLGEYPGDVFDYIIHHKREYSYSTGFYRRPFRTADWKQHTSGLIWKAACLIDLYKDPFSLIDYLTTPNYPYDNEVIKDIIAYEIDHQNEEVLTALKEIIYGENNTALLNRTMISGMFLCHQEEVYKVAGDLLIAARLQEGLRQSIVESMDEGTLLSLIYMLKIVLKEELIRYSSVVRALDVWTGLTLEAVNTRVAKQLIDYAYQCLIDEQLRNKWITSNDVNKLYMSLWATAVIDEQDVAVNIRKLMDSGETYQKIIAQSFLNQSQNDELRFSIACDYLEQTNLELQYYVYTNYVYDFSNSYAYGTGNRRFLIERNPALEDKKERVRQETAEKVSLSPS
;
A
#
# COMPACT_ATOMS: atom_id res chain seq x y z
N MET A 1 -14.00 -9.02 -31.79
CA MET A 1 -13.75 -8.13 -32.95
C MET A 1 -14.39 -6.75 -32.80
N MET A 2 -15.67 -6.63 -32.43
CA MET A 2 -16.33 -5.32 -32.29
C MET A 2 -15.80 -4.52 -31.08
N ASP A 3 -15.53 -5.18 -29.94
CA ASP A 3 -14.98 -4.50 -28.76
C ASP A 3 -13.52 -4.07 -28.94
N GLU A 4 -12.69 -4.88 -29.61
CA GLU A 4 -11.32 -4.45 -29.95
C GLU A 4 -11.28 -3.22 -30.86
N GLN A 5 -12.24 -3.07 -31.79
CA GLN A 5 -12.33 -1.88 -32.64
C GLN A 5 -12.73 -0.64 -31.82
N LYS A 6 -13.68 -0.80 -30.88
CA LYS A 6 -14.06 0.26 -29.95
C LYS A 6 -12.90 0.68 -29.06
N HIS A 7 -12.20 -0.27 -28.43
CA HIS A 7 -11.03 0.00 -27.58
C HIS A 7 -9.92 0.69 -28.39
N ARG A 8 -9.66 0.25 -29.63
CA ARG A 8 -8.69 0.93 -30.52
C ARG A 8 -9.10 2.38 -30.83
N ALA A 9 -10.40 2.63 -31.04
CA ALA A 9 -10.91 3.98 -31.28
C ALA A 9 -10.77 4.86 -30.02
N TYR A 10 -11.14 4.34 -28.85
CA TYR A 10 -10.98 5.00 -27.55
C TYR A 10 -9.53 5.46 -27.31
N TYR A 11 -8.57 4.54 -27.39
CA TYR A 11 -7.16 4.88 -27.20
C TYR A 11 -6.60 5.78 -28.32
N LYS A 12 -7.23 5.82 -29.50
CA LYS A 12 -6.85 6.77 -30.56
C LYS A 12 -7.33 8.18 -30.22
N GLU A 13 -8.53 8.32 -29.67
CA GLU A 13 -9.07 9.60 -29.20
C GLU A 13 -8.22 10.18 -28.07
N LEU A 14 -7.87 9.38 -27.05
CA LEU A 14 -7.00 9.86 -25.96
C LEU A 14 -5.63 10.34 -26.45
N LYS A 15 -5.07 9.70 -27.48
CA LYS A 15 -3.84 10.17 -28.13
C LYS A 15 -4.01 11.48 -28.88
N VAL A 16 -5.21 11.77 -29.38
CA VAL A 16 -5.52 13.06 -30.01
C VAL A 16 -5.59 14.14 -28.94
N LYS A 17 -6.28 13.90 -27.82
CA LYS A 17 -6.32 14.81 -26.66
C LYS A 17 -4.93 15.10 -26.09
N ALA A 18 -4.04 14.10 -26.09
CA ALA A 18 -2.64 14.29 -25.70
C ALA A 18 -1.86 15.31 -26.56
N ASN A 19 -2.37 15.76 -27.71
CA ASN A 19 -1.75 16.83 -28.50
C ASN A 19 -2.00 18.23 -27.91
N ASP A 20 -2.92 18.37 -26.95
CA ASP A 20 -3.19 19.65 -26.28
C ASP A 20 -2.13 19.97 -25.21
N PHE A 21 -1.23 19.02 -24.92
CA PHE A 21 -0.13 19.13 -23.98
C PHE A 21 1.21 19.42 -24.67
N THR A 22 2.20 19.85 -23.89
CA THR A 22 3.57 20.02 -24.39
C THR A 22 4.17 18.69 -24.86
N GLU A 23 5.21 18.74 -25.70
CA GLU A 23 5.85 17.53 -26.22
C GLU A 23 6.48 16.64 -25.13
N GLY A 24 6.84 17.22 -23.98
CA GLY A 24 7.32 16.45 -22.81
C GLY A 24 6.18 15.68 -22.14
N GLU A 25 5.12 16.39 -21.76
CA GLU A 25 3.92 15.83 -21.11
C GLU A 25 3.25 14.79 -22.00
N LYS A 26 3.12 15.07 -23.30
CA LYS A 26 2.58 14.13 -24.29
C LYS A 26 3.31 12.80 -24.28
N LYS A 27 4.65 12.78 -24.15
CA LYS A 27 5.41 11.52 -24.05
C LYS A 27 5.04 10.76 -22.78
N ALA A 28 4.91 11.44 -21.64
CA ALA A 28 4.50 10.83 -20.38
C ALA A 28 3.07 10.26 -20.50
N ILE A 29 2.13 11.01 -21.09
CA ILE A 29 0.77 10.56 -21.38
C ILE A 29 0.78 9.30 -22.27
N LEU A 30 1.57 9.29 -23.36
CA LEU A 30 1.64 8.13 -24.24
C LEU A 30 2.17 6.87 -23.54
N LYS A 31 3.08 7.03 -22.57
CA LYS A 31 3.56 5.94 -21.73
C LYS A 31 2.48 5.50 -20.73
N LEU A 32 1.77 6.43 -20.09
CA LEU A 32 0.61 6.13 -19.23
C LEU A 32 -0.48 5.34 -19.99
N LEU A 33 -0.81 5.76 -21.22
CA LEU A 33 -1.77 5.03 -22.08
C LEU A 33 -1.28 3.62 -22.47
N LYS A 34 0.04 3.38 -22.47
CA LYS A 34 0.59 2.03 -22.68
C LYS A 34 0.36 1.16 -21.44
N ILE A 35 0.55 1.73 -20.25
CA ILE A 35 0.29 1.04 -18.97
C ILE A 35 -1.19 0.69 -18.86
N ALA A 36 -2.10 1.64 -19.17
CA ALA A 36 -3.54 1.41 -19.13
C ALA A 36 -3.98 0.23 -20.01
N LYS A 37 -3.36 0.02 -21.18
CA LYS A 37 -3.64 -1.14 -22.06
C LYS A 37 -3.23 -2.49 -21.48
N SER A 38 -2.41 -2.49 -20.44
CA SER A 38 -1.86 -3.68 -19.79
C SER A 38 -2.15 -3.68 -18.29
N SER A 39 -3.19 -2.93 -17.87
CA SER A 39 -3.60 -2.71 -16.48
C SER A 39 -4.01 -3.98 -15.71
N TYR A 40 -4.05 -5.15 -16.36
CA TYR A 40 -4.27 -6.43 -15.69
C TYR A 40 -3.12 -6.82 -14.74
N TYR A 41 -1.92 -6.26 -14.94
CA TYR A 41 -0.76 -6.50 -14.07
C TYR A 41 -0.09 -5.19 -13.69
N PHE A 42 0.02 -4.93 -12.38
CA PHE A 42 0.83 -3.84 -11.87
C PHE A 42 2.31 -4.13 -12.15
N ASP A 43 2.96 -3.24 -12.90
CA ASP A 43 4.40 -3.26 -13.16
C ASP A 43 5.01 -1.95 -12.62
N GLU A 44 5.68 -2.08 -11.48
CA GLU A 44 6.31 -0.96 -10.78
C GLU A 44 7.39 -0.27 -11.63
N GLN A 45 8.08 -0.98 -12.53
CA GLN A 45 9.10 -0.35 -13.38
C GLN A 45 8.46 0.58 -14.41
N ASP A 46 7.28 0.20 -14.90
CA ASP A 46 6.52 1.00 -15.85
C ASP A 46 5.95 2.26 -15.18
N THR A 47 5.43 2.17 -13.96
CA THR A 47 4.97 3.36 -13.20
C THR A 47 6.13 4.27 -12.81
N LYS A 48 7.25 3.74 -12.30
CA LYS A 48 8.47 4.51 -11.99
C LYS A 48 9.03 5.24 -13.21
N SER A 49 8.85 4.69 -14.41
CA SER A 49 9.28 5.36 -15.63
C SER A 49 8.44 6.60 -15.96
N VAL A 50 7.11 6.54 -15.76
CA VAL A 50 6.22 7.69 -15.92
C VAL A 50 6.49 8.72 -14.84
N GLU A 51 6.66 8.26 -13.60
CA GLU A 51 7.01 9.11 -12.45
C GLU A 51 8.25 9.95 -12.74
N ARG A 52 9.34 9.33 -13.20
CA ARG A 52 10.56 10.05 -13.59
C ARG A 52 10.31 11.07 -14.69
N MET A 53 9.53 10.71 -15.71
CA MET A 53 9.22 11.64 -16.80
C MET A 53 8.41 12.84 -16.31
N LEU A 54 7.46 12.65 -15.39
CA LEU A 54 6.68 13.74 -14.83
C LEU A 54 7.58 14.62 -13.94
N HIS A 55 8.40 14.03 -13.07
CA HIS A 55 9.37 14.75 -12.23
C HIS A 55 10.43 15.53 -13.01
N GLU A 56 10.76 15.14 -14.25
CA GLU A 56 11.64 15.92 -15.13
C GLU A 56 10.93 17.15 -15.71
N LEU A 57 9.59 17.17 -15.73
CA LEU A 57 8.76 18.25 -16.26
C LEU A 57 8.29 19.22 -15.17
N THR A 58 8.29 18.78 -13.91
CA THR A 58 7.77 19.50 -12.76
C THR A 58 8.83 19.66 -11.68
N GLU A 59 8.78 20.76 -10.92
CA GLU A 59 9.67 20.93 -9.77
C GLU A 59 9.00 20.42 -8.50
N GLY A 60 9.15 19.13 -8.18
CA GLY A 60 8.71 18.51 -6.93
C GLY A 60 7.38 17.73 -6.99
N GLU A 61 7.13 16.93 -5.95
CA GLU A 61 6.01 15.97 -5.89
C GLU A 61 4.64 16.62 -6.05
N GLU A 62 4.36 17.74 -5.38
CA GLU A 62 3.05 18.40 -5.47
C GLU A 62 2.71 18.84 -6.90
N ASN A 63 3.69 19.42 -7.60
CA ASN A 63 3.54 19.81 -9.00
C ASN A 63 3.38 18.59 -9.92
N THR A 64 4.07 17.48 -9.64
CA THR A 64 3.89 16.20 -10.34
C THR A 64 2.46 15.68 -10.21
N LEU A 65 1.89 15.75 -9.01
CA LEU A 65 0.51 15.33 -8.76
C LEU A 65 -0.49 16.25 -9.45
N ASP A 66 -0.28 17.56 -9.43
CA ASP A 66 -1.17 18.51 -10.11
C ASP A 66 -1.16 18.35 -11.63
N LEU A 67 0.00 18.07 -12.22
CA LEU A 67 0.08 17.71 -13.64
C LEU A 67 -0.67 16.39 -13.92
N LEU A 68 -0.53 15.38 -13.06
CA LEU A 68 -1.23 14.11 -13.22
C LEU A 68 -2.76 14.28 -13.13
N LYS A 69 -3.25 15.12 -12.22
CA LYS A 69 -4.68 15.51 -12.12
C LYS A 69 -5.18 16.14 -13.42
N LEU A 70 -4.43 17.13 -13.92
CA LEU A 70 -4.76 17.82 -15.17
C LEU A 70 -4.83 16.83 -16.35
N ILE A 71 -3.88 15.91 -16.44
CA ILE A 71 -3.86 14.86 -17.45
C ILE A 71 -5.13 14.00 -17.37
N VAL A 72 -5.46 13.46 -16.19
CA VAL A 72 -6.63 12.58 -16.03
C VAL A 72 -7.93 13.31 -16.38
N ARG A 73 -8.13 14.54 -15.87
CA ARG A 73 -9.33 15.35 -16.13
C ARG A 73 -9.47 15.70 -17.61
N ASN A 74 -8.38 16.06 -18.29
CA ASN A 74 -8.42 16.35 -19.74
C ASN A 74 -8.75 15.10 -20.58
N LEU A 75 -8.16 13.95 -20.23
CA LEU A 75 -8.36 12.70 -20.96
C LEU A 75 -9.77 12.14 -20.79
N LEU A 76 -10.29 12.14 -19.55
CA LEU A 76 -11.49 11.39 -19.17
C LEU A 76 -12.73 12.26 -18.87
N GLY A 77 -12.55 13.56 -18.64
CA GLY A 77 -13.62 14.49 -18.29
C GLY A 77 -13.77 14.73 -16.79
N GLU A 78 -14.84 15.45 -16.41
CA GLU A 78 -15.06 15.96 -15.04
C GLU A 78 -15.18 14.84 -14.00
N TYR A 79 -16.15 13.94 -14.14
CA TYR A 79 -16.41 12.93 -13.10
C TYR A 79 -15.20 12.00 -12.80
N PRO A 80 -14.52 11.40 -13.80
CA PRO A 80 -13.31 10.62 -13.51
C PRO A 80 -12.16 11.49 -12.95
N GLY A 81 -12.12 12.78 -13.31
CA GLY A 81 -11.21 13.76 -12.73
C GLY A 81 -11.50 14.02 -11.25
N ASP A 82 -12.76 14.20 -10.87
CA ASP A 82 -13.18 14.41 -9.47
C ASP A 82 -12.91 13.17 -8.61
N VAL A 83 -13.17 11.97 -9.13
CA VAL A 83 -12.77 10.71 -8.48
C VAL A 83 -11.26 10.65 -8.27
N PHE A 84 -10.47 11.03 -9.28
CA PHE A 84 -9.02 10.99 -9.18
C PHE A 84 -8.47 12.03 -8.19
N ASP A 85 -9.08 13.21 -8.13
CA ASP A 85 -8.77 14.22 -7.13
C ASP A 85 -9.06 13.73 -5.71
N TYR A 86 -10.19 13.03 -5.52
CA TYR A 86 -10.50 12.34 -4.26
C TYR A 86 -9.45 11.28 -3.90
N ILE A 87 -9.04 10.44 -4.87
CA ILE A 87 -7.99 9.44 -4.66
C ILE A 87 -6.71 10.10 -4.19
N ILE A 88 -6.27 11.17 -4.85
CA ILE A 88 -5.06 11.90 -4.45
C ILE A 88 -5.23 12.47 -3.05
N HIS A 89 -6.36 13.10 -2.75
CA HIS A 89 -6.60 13.73 -1.45
C HIS A 89 -6.41 12.74 -0.28
N HIS A 90 -6.97 11.53 -0.40
CA HIS A 90 -6.96 10.53 0.67
C HIS A 90 -5.79 9.53 0.59
N LYS A 91 -4.96 9.55 -0.46
CA LYS A 91 -3.97 8.48 -0.71
C LYS A 91 -3.04 8.22 0.47
N ARG A 92 -2.63 9.26 1.21
CA ARG A 92 -1.73 9.15 2.38
C ARG A 92 -2.40 8.56 3.62
N GLU A 93 -3.73 8.46 3.63
CA GLU A 93 -4.53 7.86 4.70
C GLU A 93 -4.67 6.34 4.55
N TYR A 94 -4.16 5.79 3.44
CA TYR A 94 -4.17 4.36 3.11
C TYR A 94 -2.76 3.78 3.12
N SER A 95 -2.65 2.46 3.21
CA SER A 95 -1.34 1.79 3.06
C SER A 95 -0.74 2.07 1.69
N TYR A 96 0.56 2.37 1.67
CA TYR A 96 1.30 2.54 0.42
C TYR A 96 1.81 1.20 -0.15
N SER A 97 1.96 0.20 0.73
CA SER A 97 2.57 -1.08 0.36
C SER A 97 1.61 -2.00 -0.41
N THR A 98 2.16 -2.87 -1.25
CA THR A 98 1.35 -3.74 -2.12
C THR A 98 1.89 -5.17 -2.19
N GLY A 99 1.08 -6.08 -2.76
CA GLY A 99 1.48 -7.47 -3.02
C GLY A 99 1.42 -8.40 -1.81
N PHE A 100 2.18 -9.50 -1.90
CA PHE A 100 2.19 -10.58 -0.88
C PHE A 100 2.83 -10.13 0.44
N TYR A 101 3.83 -9.25 0.37
CA TYR A 101 4.57 -8.74 1.52
C TYR A 101 4.06 -7.40 2.04
N ARG A 102 2.84 -6.99 1.66
CA ARG A 102 2.26 -5.72 2.10
C ARG A 102 2.08 -5.67 3.61
N ARG A 103 2.21 -4.48 4.19
CA ARG A 103 1.96 -4.16 5.59
C ARG A 103 1.01 -2.95 5.65
N PRO A 104 0.18 -2.77 6.68
CA PRO A 104 -0.73 -1.62 6.79
C PRO A 104 -0.01 -0.31 7.12
N PHE A 105 1.20 -0.08 6.61
CA PHE A 105 2.03 1.08 6.91
C PHE A 105 1.61 2.28 6.08
N ARG A 106 1.53 3.44 6.74
CA ARG A 106 1.17 4.73 6.16
C ARG A 106 2.37 5.66 6.24
N THR A 107 2.36 6.71 5.42
CA THR A 107 3.39 7.75 5.46
C THR A 107 2.86 9.01 4.82
N ALA A 108 3.22 10.17 5.41
CA ALA A 108 2.96 11.47 4.81
C ALA A 108 3.82 11.77 3.57
N ASP A 109 4.86 10.97 3.30
CA ASP A 109 5.80 11.15 2.19
C ASP A 109 5.16 10.76 0.84
N TRP A 110 4.94 11.76 -0.01
CA TRP A 110 4.35 11.58 -1.33
C TRP A 110 5.12 10.64 -2.24
N LYS A 111 6.45 10.55 -2.10
CA LYS A 111 7.28 9.65 -2.92
C LYS A 111 6.80 8.20 -2.87
N GLN A 112 6.35 7.75 -1.69
CA GLN A 112 5.86 6.38 -1.50
C GLN A 112 4.51 6.13 -2.18
N HIS A 113 3.81 7.19 -2.61
CA HIS A 113 2.47 7.12 -3.18
C HIS A 113 2.42 7.40 -4.68
N THR A 114 3.39 8.13 -5.23
CA THR A 114 3.36 8.64 -6.61
C THR A 114 3.22 7.53 -7.66
N SER A 115 4.01 6.46 -7.57
CA SER A 115 3.86 5.28 -8.44
C SER A 115 2.48 4.63 -8.34
N GLY A 116 1.91 4.53 -7.14
CA GLY A 116 0.56 4.00 -6.92
C GLY A 116 -0.54 4.90 -7.51
N LEU A 117 -0.36 6.22 -7.48
CA LEU A 117 -1.29 7.18 -8.09
C LEU A 117 -1.26 7.13 -9.62
N ILE A 118 -0.06 6.98 -10.20
CA ILE A 118 0.09 6.75 -11.65
C ILE A 118 -0.61 5.46 -12.07
N TRP A 119 -0.51 4.41 -11.26
CA TRP A 119 -1.28 3.19 -11.48
C TRP A 119 -2.79 3.42 -11.43
N LYS A 120 -3.30 4.13 -10.42
CA LYS A 120 -4.73 4.47 -10.32
C LYS A 120 -5.21 5.28 -11.53
N ALA A 121 -4.41 6.22 -12.02
CA ALA A 121 -4.69 6.94 -13.26
C ALA A 121 -4.79 5.99 -14.48
N ALA A 122 -3.87 5.04 -14.60
CA ALA A 122 -3.92 4.02 -15.66
C ALA A 122 -5.16 3.11 -15.54
N CYS A 123 -5.53 2.73 -14.32
CA CYS A 123 -6.74 1.95 -14.03
C CYS A 123 -8.02 2.70 -14.39
N LEU A 124 -8.13 4.00 -14.12
CA LEU A 124 -9.26 4.83 -14.56
C LEU A 124 -9.36 4.89 -16.09
N ILE A 125 -8.24 5.12 -16.77
CA ILE A 125 -8.20 5.11 -18.23
C ILE A 125 -8.66 3.74 -18.78
N ASP A 126 -8.24 2.64 -18.15
CA ASP A 126 -8.69 1.31 -18.59
C ASP A 126 -10.17 1.06 -18.29
N LEU A 127 -10.69 1.53 -17.15
CA LEU A 127 -12.10 1.37 -16.77
C LEU A 127 -13.02 2.04 -17.78
N TYR A 128 -12.71 3.27 -18.18
CA TYR A 128 -13.55 4.08 -19.08
C TYR A 128 -13.36 3.77 -20.57
N LYS A 129 -12.63 2.70 -20.93
CA LYS A 129 -12.63 2.18 -22.31
C LYS A 129 -13.98 1.55 -22.67
N ASP A 130 -14.76 1.15 -21.67
CA ASP A 130 -16.11 0.59 -21.76
C ASP A 130 -17.08 1.44 -20.91
N PRO A 131 -18.39 1.47 -21.25
CA PRO A 131 -19.38 2.15 -20.40
C PRO A 131 -19.43 1.51 -19.01
N PHE A 132 -19.12 2.29 -17.97
CA PHE A 132 -19.15 1.86 -16.58
C PHE A 132 -20.30 2.53 -15.83
N SER A 133 -21.03 1.73 -15.05
CA SER A 133 -22.07 2.16 -14.13
C SER A 133 -21.82 1.47 -12.80
N LEU A 134 -21.60 2.26 -11.74
CA LEU A 134 -21.36 1.70 -10.42
C LEU A 134 -22.58 0.93 -9.91
N ILE A 135 -23.80 1.43 -10.17
CA ILE A 135 -25.03 0.75 -9.75
C ILE A 135 -25.18 -0.59 -10.47
N ASP A 136 -24.86 -0.66 -11.77
CA ASP A 136 -24.88 -1.94 -12.49
C ASP A 136 -23.84 -2.91 -11.92
N TYR A 137 -22.65 -2.41 -11.54
CA TYR A 137 -21.62 -3.21 -10.88
C TYR A 137 -22.09 -3.78 -9.54
N LEU A 138 -22.79 -2.99 -8.72
CA LEU A 138 -23.29 -3.42 -7.42
C LEU A 138 -24.46 -4.40 -7.52
N THR A 139 -25.30 -4.27 -8.55
CA THR A 139 -26.58 -4.99 -8.62
C THR A 139 -26.59 -6.17 -9.60
N THR A 140 -25.62 -6.27 -10.51
CA THR A 140 -25.57 -7.34 -11.51
C THR A 140 -24.73 -8.53 -11.03
N PRO A 141 -25.32 -9.75 -10.91
CA PRO A 141 -24.55 -10.95 -10.61
C PRO A 141 -23.50 -11.25 -11.68
N ASN A 142 -22.31 -11.67 -11.25
CA ASN A 142 -21.19 -12.01 -12.14
C ASN A 142 -20.85 -10.89 -13.12
N TYR A 143 -20.80 -9.64 -12.64
CA TYR A 143 -20.38 -8.51 -13.45
C TYR A 143 -19.05 -8.84 -14.16
N PRO A 144 -18.96 -8.68 -15.50
CA PRO A 144 -17.97 -9.37 -16.33
C PRO A 144 -16.54 -8.80 -16.21
N TYR A 145 -16.35 -7.76 -15.41
CA TYR A 145 -15.12 -6.99 -15.35
C TYR A 145 -14.89 -6.44 -13.94
N ASP A 146 -13.65 -6.49 -13.48
CA ASP A 146 -13.24 -5.88 -12.22
C ASP A 146 -12.00 -5.01 -12.47
N ASN A 147 -11.92 -3.90 -11.75
CA ASN A 147 -10.83 -2.94 -11.89
C ASN A 147 -10.48 -2.38 -10.52
N GLU A 148 -9.18 -2.29 -10.27
CA GLU A 148 -8.59 -1.86 -9.01
C GLU A 148 -9.05 -0.46 -8.54
N VAL A 149 -9.55 0.40 -9.43
CA VAL A 149 -10.08 1.73 -9.04
C VAL A 149 -11.56 1.74 -8.65
N ILE A 150 -12.29 0.65 -8.86
CA ILE A 150 -13.73 0.60 -8.53
C ILE A 150 -13.95 0.74 -7.02
N LYS A 151 -13.06 0.18 -6.18
CA LYS A 151 -13.13 0.38 -4.73
C LYS A 151 -12.97 1.84 -4.32
N ASP A 152 -12.15 2.61 -5.03
CA ASP A 152 -11.98 4.04 -4.80
C ASP A 152 -13.23 4.82 -5.24
N ILE A 153 -13.87 4.43 -6.35
CA ILE A 153 -15.16 5.02 -6.77
C ILE A 153 -16.26 4.73 -5.75
N ILE A 154 -16.32 3.51 -5.20
CA ILE A 154 -17.26 3.18 -4.11
C ILE A 154 -17.04 4.10 -2.91
N ALA A 155 -15.79 4.29 -2.50
CA ALA A 155 -15.45 5.17 -1.37
C ALA A 155 -15.81 6.63 -1.65
N TYR A 156 -15.48 7.13 -2.85
CA TYR A 156 -15.85 8.45 -3.33
C TYR A 156 -17.36 8.69 -3.23
N GLU A 157 -18.17 7.80 -3.80
CA GLU A 157 -19.63 7.94 -3.81
C GLU A 157 -20.23 7.90 -2.40
N ILE A 158 -19.72 7.03 -1.53
CA ILE A 158 -20.16 6.97 -0.12
C ILE A 158 -19.83 8.27 0.61
N ASP A 159 -18.61 8.80 0.45
CA ASP A 159 -18.19 10.03 1.13
C ASP A 159 -18.92 11.27 0.61
N HIS A 160 -19.39 11.23 -0.64
CA HIS A 160 -20.24 12.24 -1.25
C HIS A 160 -21.74 12.01 -1.02
N GLN A 161 -22.11 11.13 -0.07
CA GLN A 161 -23.49 10.89 0.37
C GLN A 161 -24.41 10.39 -0.75
N ASN A 162 -23.87 9.57 -1.66
CA ASN A 162 -24.70 8.88 -2.65
C ASN A 162 -25.53 7.77 -1.97
N GLU A 163 -26.77 8.11 -1.63
CA GLU A 163 -27.72 7.21 -0.96
C GLU A 163 -28.05 5.96 -1.78
N GLU A 164 -28.00 6.03 -3.12
CA GLU A 164 -28.28 4.89 -3.99
C GLU A 164 -27.20 3.81 -3.83
N VAL A 165 -25.93 4.23 -3.80
CA VAL A 165 -24.77 3.35 -3.58
C VAL A 165 -24.80 2.74 -2.19
N LEU A 166 -25.04 3.56 -1.16
CA LEU A 166 -25.11 3.07 0.23
C LEU A 166 -26.26 2.08 0.43
N THR A 167 -27.42 2.37 -0.16
CA THR A 167 -28.59 1.49 -0.11
C THR A 167 -28.31 0.16 -0.81
N ALA A 168 -27.75 0.19 -2.03
CA ALA A 168 -27.40 -1.02 -2.76
C ALA A 168 -26.42 -1.91 -1.96
N LEU A 169 -25.39 -1.34 -1.34
CA LEU A 169 -24.46 -2.08 -0.50
C LEU A 169 -25.14 -2.70 0.74
N LYS A 170 -26.03 -1.96 1.40
CA LYS A 170 -26.81 -2.47 2.54
C LYS A 170 -27.76 -3.59 2.11
N GLU A 171 -28.39 -3.49 0.95
CA GLU A 171 -29.26 -4.54 0.41
C GLU A 171 -28.49 -5.81 0.03
N ILE A 172 -27.24 -5.69 -0.43
CA ILE A 172 -26.36 -6.84 -0.66
C ILE A 172 -26.03 -7.56 0.65
N ILE A 173 -25.78 -6.79 1.72
CA ILE A 173 -25.30 -7.32 3.01
C ILE A 173 -26.45 -7.85 3.89
N TYR A 174 -27.56 -7.12 3.98
CA TYR A 174 -28.69 -7.46 4.84
C TYR A 174 -29.83 -8.16 4.08
N GLY A 175 -29.84 -8.12 2.76
CA GLY A 175 -30.87 -8.75 1.94
C GLY A 175 -30.76 -10.28 1.90
N GLU A 176 -31.91 -10.94 1.80
CA GLU A 176 -31.96 -12.40 1.66
C GLU A 176 -31.44 -12.83 0.27
N ASN A 177 -30.50 -13.78 0.24
CA ASN A 177 -29.89 -14.37 -0.98
C ASN A 177 -28.93 -13.48 -1.80
N ASN A 178 -28.58 -12.27 -1.33
CA ASN A 178 -27.74 -11.34 -2.10
C ASN A 178 -26.23 -11.42 -1.81
N THR A 179 -25.79 -12.22 -0.83
CA THR A 179 -24.35 -12.35 -0.52
C THR A 179 -23.51 -12.88 -1.68
N ALA A 180 -24.12 -13.53 -2.67
CA ALA A 180 -23.46 -13.94 -3.90
C ALA A 180 -23.01 -12.76 -4.81
N LEU A 181 -23.57 -11.56 -4.61
CA LEU A 181 -23.15 -10.33 -5.29
C LEU A 181 -21.89 -9.71 -4.65
N LEU A 182 -21.70 -9.93 -3.34
CA LEU A 182 -20.64 -9.29 -2.59
C LEU A 182 -19.27 -9.81 -3.04
N ASN A 183 -18.37 -8.89 -3.36
CA ASN A 183 -17.00 -9.21 -3.75
C ASN A 183 -15.98 -8.40 -2.92
N ARG A 184 -14.69 -8.74 -3.08
CA ARG A 184 -13.60 -8.10 -2.34
C ARG A 184 -13.47 -6.60 -2.62
N THR A 185 -13.71 -6.18 -3.86
CA THR A 185 -13.63 -4.77 -4.28
C THR A 185 -14.67 -3.91 -3.56
N MET A 186 -15.91 -4.42 -3.41
CA MET A 186 -16.96 -3.77 -2.62
C MET A 186 -16.58 -3.64 -1.14
N ILE A 187 -16.07 -4.73 -0.54
CA ILE A 187 -15.58 -4.73 0.85
C ILE A 187 -14.46 -3.71 1.03
N SER A 188 -13.52 -3.65 0.08
CA SER A 188 -12.40 -2.71 0.13
C SER A 188 -12.87 -1.26 0.03
N GLY A 189 -13.84 -0.97 -0.84
CA GLY A 189 -14.44 0.37 -0.95
C GLY A 189 -15.12 0.84 0.35
N MET A 190 -15.79 -0.08 1.05
CA MET A 190 -16.35 0.20 2.38
C MET A 190 -15.27 0.56 3.42
N PHE A 191 -14.06 0.00 3.31
CA PHE A 191 -12.96 0.31 4.23
C PHE A 191 -12.17 1.57 3.87
N LEU A 192 -12.21 1.99 2.60
CA LEU A 192 -11.56 3.21 2.11
C LEU A 192 -12.36 4.49 2.40
N CYS A 193 -13.69 4.40 2.51
CA CYS A 193 -14.54 5.55 2.82
C CYS A 193 -14.33 6.08 4.26
N HIS A 194 -14.83 7.28 4.54
CA HIS A 194 -14.72 8.00 5.82
C HIS A 194 -16.02 8.03 6.63
N GLN A 195 -16.98 7.16 6.30
CA GLN A 195 -18.27 7.10 6.97
C GLN A 195 -18.31 6.01 8.04
N GLU A 196 -18.39 6.39 9.31
CA GLU A 196 -18.46 5.45 10.45
C GLU A 196 -19.64 4.46 10.36
N GLU A 197 -20.76 4.87 9.73
CA GLU A 197 -21.91 3.99 9.51
C GLU A 197 -21.52 2.78 8.67
N VAL A 198 -20.71 2.97 7.63
CA VAL A 198 -20.27 1.90 6.74
C VAL A 198 -19.35 0.91 7.46
N TYR A 199 -18.55 1.38 8.42
CA TYR A 199 -17.74 0.49 9.27
C TYR A 199 -18.62 -0.40 10.15
N LYS A 200 -19.76 0.11 10.65
CA LYS A 200 -20.74 -0.69 11.39
C LYS A 200 -21.35 -1.78 10.50
N VAL A 201 -21.72 -1.43 9.27
CA VAL A 201 -22.22 -2.40 8.28
C VAL A 201 -21.18 -3.48 7.99
N ALA A 202 -19.91 -3.12 7.81
CA ALA A 202 -18.82 -4.10 7.63
C ALA A 202 -18.58 -4.97 8.88
N GLY A 203 -18.73 -4.38 10.08
CA GLY A 203 -18.67 -5.10 11.36
C GLY A 203 -19.77 -6.15 11.51
N ASP A 204 -21.02 -5.77 11.20
CA ASP A 204 -22.17 -6.68 11.20
C ASP A 204 -21.97 -7.83 10.19
N LEU A 205 -21.48 -7.51 9.00
CA LEU A 205 -21.13 -8.50 7.98
C LEU A 205 -20.07 -9.49 8.50
N LEU A 206 -19.01 -9.01 9.17
CA LEU A 206 -17.98 -9.87 9.76
C LEU A 206 -18.55 -10.79 10.86
N ILE A 207 -19.46 -10.28 11.68
CA ILE A 207 -20.17 -11.05 12.71
C ILE A 207 -21.03 -12.15 12.06
N ALA A 208 -21.74 -11.82 10.97
CA ALA A 208 -22.56 -12.77 10.22
C ALA A 208 -21.70 -13.84 9.51
N ALA A 209 -20.49 -13.49 9.07
CA ALA A 209 -19.56 -14.37 8.36
C ALA A 209 -18.92 -15.48 9.23
N ARG A 210 -19.37 -15.69 10.48
CA ARG A 210 -18.85 -16.76 11.38
C ARG A 210 -18.84 -18.14 10.73
N LEU A 211 -19.87 -18.48 9.96
CA LEU A 211 -20.02 -19.78 9.27
C LEU A 211 -19.54 -19.77 7.80
N GLN A 212 -19.07 -18.63 7.28
CA GLN A 212 -18.64 -18.48 5.89
C GLN A 212 -17.15 -18.12 5.85
N GLU A 213 -16.28 -19.12 5.79
CA GLU A 213 -14.81 -18.93 5.81
C GLU A 213 -14.33 -17.99 4.71
N GLY A 214 -14.77 -18.18 3.45
CA GLY A 214 -14.33 -17.35 2.33
C GLY A 214 -14.75 -15.88 2.45
N LEU A 215 -15.95 -15.62 2.97
CA LEU A 215 -16.42 -14.26 3.25
C LEU A 215 -15.63 -13.63 4.39
N ARG A 216 -15.47 -14.35 5.51
CA ARG A 216 -14.64 -13.88 6.64
C ARG A 216 -13.23 -13.53 6.17
N GLN A 217 -12.62 -14.41 5.39
CA GLN A 217 -11.29 -14.20 4.82
C GLN A 217 -11.24 -12.93 3.96
N SER A 218 -12.18 -12.76 3.03
CA SER A 218 -12.26 -11.58 2.17
C SER A 218 -12.36 -10.27 2.97
N ILE A 219 -13.09 -10.29 4.08
CA ILE A 219 -13.23 -9.14 4.98
C ILE A 219 -11.89 -8.85 5.67
N VAL A 220 -11.32 -9.83 6.38
CA VAL A 220 -10.12 -9.57 7.18
C VAL A 220 -8.87 -9.31 6.35
N GLU A 221 -8.73 -9.92 5.17
CA GLU A 221 -7.62 -9.67 4.25
C GLU A 221 -7.75 -8.34 3.47
N SER A 222 -8.82 -7.57 3.69
CA SER A 222 -9.01 -6.24 3.11
C SER A 222 -8.92 -5.12 4.16
N MET A 223 -8.89 -5.45 5.46
CA MET A 223 -8.84 -4.46 6.55
C MET A 223 -7.58 -3.59 6.51
N ASP A 224 -6.45 -4.13 6.05
CA ASP A 224 -5.17 -3.43 5.95
C ASP A 224 -5.09 -2.41 4.81
N GLU A 225 -6.04 -2.43 3.88
CA GLU A 225 -6.12 -1.47 2.78
C GLU A 225 -6.88 -0.19 3.16
N GLY A 226 -7.72 -0.24 4.19
CA GLY A 226 -8.64 0.84 4.54
C GLY A 226 -8.02 2.04 5.26
N THR A 227 -8.88 2.95 5.70
CA THR A 227 -8.52 4.03 6.63
C THR A 227 -8.01 3.48 7.97
N LEU A 228 -7.27 4.30 8.72
CA LEU A 228 -6.84 3.93 10.07
C LEU A 228 -8.05 3.66 10.99
N LEU A 229 -9.11 4.48 10.85
CA LEU A 229 -10.33 4.35 11.66
C LEU A 229 -11.09 3.05 11.34
N SER A 230 -11.19 2.65 10.08
CA SER A 230 -11.84 1.40 9.71
C SER A 230 -11.07 0.18 10.23
N LEU A 231 -9.73 0.18 10.14
CA LEU A 231 -8.88 -0.86 10.71
C LEU A 231 -9.07 -0.98 12.23
N ILE A 232 -9.02 0.14 12.98
CA ILE A 232 -9.23 0.16 14.44
C ILE A 232 -10.61 -0.35 14.80
N TYR A 233 -11.65 0.09 14.08
CA TYR A 233 -13.02 -0.36 14.31
C TYR A 233 -13.16 -1.88 14.11
N MET A 234 -12.62 -2.40 13.01
CA MET A 234 -12.71 -3.82 12.70
C MET A 234 -11.88 -4.68 13.66
N LEU A 235 -10.70 -4.22 14.10
CA LEU A 235 -9.93 -4.88 15.16
C LEU A 235 -10.72 -4.97 16.47
N LYS A 236 -11.45 -3.92 16.84
CA LYS A 236 -12.34 -3.94 18.01
C LYS A 236 -13.41 -5.01 17.89
N ILE A 237 -14.02 -5.18 16.71
CA ILE A 237 -15.00 -6.25 16.45
C ILE A 237 -14.34 -7.63 16.57
N VAL A 238 -13.17 -7.83 15.97
CA VAL A 238 -12.41 -9.09 16.05
C VAL A 238 -12.12 -9.48 17.50
N LEU A 239 -11.72 -8.52 18.34
CA LEU A 239 -11.47 -8.74 19.77
C LEU A 239 -12.75 -9.06 20.53
N LYS A 240 -13.78 -8.24 20.37
CA LYS A 240 -15.06 -8.37 21.09
C LYS A 240 -15.74 -9.72 20.81
N GLU A 241 -15.68 -10.17 19.56
CA GLU A 241 -16.36 -11.38 19.08
C GLU A 241 -15.44 -12.62 19.11
N GLU A 242 -14.24 -12.46 19.67
CA GLU A 242 -13.18 -13.47 19.81
C GLU A 242 -12.83 -14.19 18.50
N LEU A 243 -12.83 -13.45 17.38
CA LEU A 243 -12.67 -14.01 16.04
C LEU A 243 -11.25 -14.50 15.75
N ILE A 244 -10.26 -14.16 16.59
CA ILE A 244 -8.86 -14.64 16.47
C ILE A 244 -8.74 -16.18 16.49
N ARG A 245 -9.78 -16.90 16.93
CA ARG A 245 -9.86 -18.37 16.85
C ARG A 245 -9.92 -18.92 15.42
N TYR A 246 -10.28 -18.09 14.42
CA TYR A 246 -10.38 -18.50 13.03
C TYR A 246 -9.04 -18.32 12.30
N SER A 247 -8.67 -19.30 11.46
CA SER A 247 -7.38 -19.31 10.75
C SER A 247 -7.23 -18.14 9.77
N SER A 248 -8.31 -17.68 9.12
CA SER A 248 -8.29 -16.46 8.30
C SER A 248 -7.87 -15.22 9.08
N VAL A 249 -8.28 -15.09 10.34
CA VAL A 249 -7.90 -13.93 11.19
C VAL A 249 -6.44 -14.02 11.60
N VAL A 250 -5.96 -15.22 11.94
CA VAL A 250 -4.53 -15.43 12.24
C VAL A 250 -3.65 -15.14 11.02
N ARG A 251 -4.08 -15.58 9.83
CA ARG A 251 -3.36 -15.29 8.58
C ARG A 251 -3.37 -13.81 8.23
N ALA A 252 -4.50 -13.12 8.40
CA ALA A 252 -4.56 -11.68 8.18
C ALA A 252 -3.60 -10.95 9.13
N LEU A 253 -3.60 -11.30 10.43
CA LEU A 253 -2.64 -10.78 11.40
C LEU A 253 -1.18 -11.06 10.99
N ASP A 254 -0.91 -12.23 10.44
CA ASP A 254 0.41 -12.59 9.93
C ASP A 254 0.84 -11.71 8.75
N VAL A 255 -0.05 -11.47 7.79
CA VAL A 255 0.19 -10.54 6.68
C VAL A 255 0.42 -9.12 7.21
N TRP A 256 -0.38 -8.66 8.17
CA TRP A 256 -0.25 -7.31 8.68
C TRP A 256 1.05 -7.08 9.44
N THR A 257 1.51 -8.08 10.18
CA THR A 257 2.66 -7.95 11.07
C THR A 257 3.96 -8.46 10.47
N GLY A 258 3.92 -9.45 9.58
CA GLY A 258 5.11 -10.10 9.04
C GLY A 258 5.82 -11.05 10.02
N LEU A 259 5.11 -11.55 11.05
CA LEU A 259 5.69 -12.34 12.13
C LEU A 259 5.77 -13.86 11.85
N THR A 260 5.32 -14.32 10.68
CA THR A 260 5.27 -15.74 10.28
C THR A 260 4.54 -16.61 11.31
N LEU A 261 3.29 -16.24 11.60
CA LEU A 261 2.46 -16.85 12.65
C LEU A 261 2.01 -18.29 12.35
N GLU A 262 2.35 -18.86 11.19
CA GLU A 262 1.92 -20.18 10.71
C GLU A 262 2.22 -21.34 11.69
N ALA A 263 3.24 -21.20 12.55
CA ALA A 263 3.62 -22.18 13.57
C ALA A 263 3.32 -21.75 15.02
N VAL A 264 2.67 -20.60 15.21
CA VAL A 264 2.55 -19.95 16.52
C VAL A 264 1.32 -20.43 17.27
N ASN A 265 1.47 -20.64 18.59
CA ASN A 265 0.37 -21.00 19.48
C ASN A 265 -0.72 -19.91 19.47
N THR A 266 -2.00 -20.30 19.35
CA THR A 266 -3.18 -19.41 19.37
C THR A 266 -3.16 -18.38 20.51
N ARG A 267 -2.53 -18.71 21.64
CA ARG A 267 -2.30 -17.77 22.76
C ARG A 267 -1.51 -16.52 22.33
N VAL A 268 -0.42 -16.69 21.58
CA VAL A 268 0.43 -15.58 21.15
C VAL A 268 -0.29 -14.74 20.10
N ALA A 269 -1.01 -15.36 19.15
CA ALA A 269 -1.85 -14.62 18.20
C ALA A 269 -2.92 -13.77 18.92
N LYS A 270 -3.57 -14.32 19.96
CA LYS A 270 -4.51 -13.57 20.81
C LYS A 270 -3.85 -12.40 21.53
N GLN A 271 -2.61 -12.55 22.00
CA GLN A 271 -1.86 -11.46 22.62
C GLN A 271 -1.46 -10.39 21.60
N LEU A 272 -0.96 -10.77 20.42
CA LEU A 272 -0.49 -9.85 19.39
C LEU A 272 -1.64 -8.99 18.83
N ILE A 273 -2.82 -9.56 18.61
CA ILE A 273 -3.96 -8.77 18.12
C ILE A 273 -4.52 -7.81 19.18
N ASP A 274 -4.45 -8.18 20.46
CA ASP A 274 -4.78 -7.28 21.58
C ASP A 274 -3.77 -6.12 21.66
N TYR A 275 -2.48 -6.43 21.51
CA TYR A 275 -1.41 -5.43 21.46
C TYR A 275 -1.53 -4.51 20.25
N ALA A 276 -1.89 -5.04 19.08
CA ALA A 276 -2.17 -4.25 17.88
C ALA A 276 -3.21 -3.17 18.17
N TYR A 277 -4.37 -3.58 18.70
CA TYR A 277 -5.45 -2.66 19.02
C TYR A 277 -5.05 -1.63 20.08
N GLN A 278 -4.46 -2.06 21.21
CA GLN A 278 -4.05 -1.15 22.29
C GLN A 278 -3.04 -0.10 21.82
N CYS A 279 -2.01 -0.51 21.07
CA CYS A 279 -1.02 0.43 20.57
C CYS A 279 -1.60 1.43 19.57
N LEU A 280 -2.62 1.07 18.80
CA LEU A 280 -3.26 1.99 17.85
C LEU A 280 -4.13 3.05 18.55
N ILE A 281 -4.77 2.70 19.67
CA ILE A 281 -5.70 3.61 20.38
C ILE A 281 -5.08 4.37 21.56
N ASP A 282 -3.92 3.93 22.07
CA ASP A 282 -3.25 4.54 23.23
C ASP A 282 -1.80 4.89 22.89
N GLU A 283 -1.57 6.17 22.57
CA GLU A 283 -0.24 6.71 22.27
C GLU A 283 0.73 6.61 23.45
N GLN A 284 0.26 6.81 24.69
CA GLN A 284 1.14 6.74 25.86
C GLN A 284 1.64 5.31 26.07
N LEU A 285 0.76 4.34 25.90
CA LEU A 285 1.09 2.92 25.95
C LEU A 285 2.05 2.54 24.81
N ARG A 286 1.77 2.98 23.58
CA ARG A 286 2.64 2.77 22.42
C ARG A 286 4.05 3.30 22.71
N ASN A 287 4.19 4.56 23.12
CA ASN A 287 5.48 5.18 23.43
C ASN A 287 6.21 4.47 24.58
N LYS A 288 5.49 4.01 25.60
CA LYS A 288 6.06 3.23 26.72
C LYS A 288 6.62 1.88 26.25
N TRP A 289 5.95 1.23 25.30
CA TRP A 289 6.34 -0.12 24.86
C TRP A 289 7.58 -0.14 23.96
N ILE A 290 8.00 1.00 23.39
CA ILE A 290 9.26 1.11 22.64
C ILE A 290 10.48 0.72 23.48
N THR A 291 10.46 0.85 24.81
CA THR A 291 11.59 0.42 25.66
C THR A 291 11.24 -0.81 26.50
N SER A 292 10.24 -1.59 26.07
CA SER A 292 9.82 -2.79 26.77
C SER A 292 10.88 -3.90 26.68
N ASN A 293 11.04 -4.68 27.76
CA ASN A 293 11.78 -5.93 27.74
C ASN A 293 10.98 -7.10 27.12
N ASP A 294 9.68 -6.89 26.92
CA ASP A 294 8.80 -7.83 26.23
C ASP A 294 8.85 -7.55 24.73
N VAL A 295 9.50 -8.45 23.98
CA VAL A 295 9.77 -8.29 22.54
C VAL A 295 8.50 -8.14 21.71
N ASN A 296 7.40 -8.77 22.11
CA ASN A 296 6.12 -8.66 21.40
C ASN A 296 5.53 -7.27 21.58
N LYS A 297 5.63 -6.68 22.78
CA LYS A 297 5.19 -5.29 23.02
C LYS A 297 6.05 -4.29 22.26
N LEU A 298 7.36 -4.49 22.28
CA LEU A 298 8.30 -3.68 21.50
C LEU A 298 7.94 -3.70 20.00
N TYR A 299 7.80 -4.90 19.45
CA TYR A 299 7.47 -5.09 18.04
C TYR A 299 6.12 -4.45 17.69
N MET A 300 5.08 -4.71 18.49
CA MET A 300 3.74 -4.16 18.23
C MET A 300 3.67 -2.65 18.41
N SER A 301 4.56 -2.05 19.21
CA SER A 301 4.69 -0.60 19.29
C SER A 301 5.31 0.01 18.02
N LEU A 302 6.38 -0.61 17.50
CA LEU A 302 6.96 -0.22 16.19
C LEU A 302 5.94 -0.39 15.07
N TRP A 303 5.23 -1.53 15.03
CA TRP A 303 4.18 -1.82 14.06
C TRP A 303 3.08 -0.77 14.10
N ALA A 304 2.51 -0.47 15.27
CA ALA A 304 1.44 0.51 15.38
C ALA A 304 1.92 1.93 15.02
N THR A 305 3.18 2.26 15.32
CA THR A 305 3.79 3.52 14.87
C THR A 305 3.78 3.58 13.35
N ALA A 306 4.27 2.54 12.67
CA ALA A 306 4.28 2.47 11.20
C ALA A 306 2.90 2.47 10.55
N VAL A 307 1.91 1.85 11.21
CA VAL A 307 0.51 1.86 10.77
C VAL A 307 -0.08 3.26 10.81
N ILE A 308 0.34 4.10 11.76
CA ILE A 308 -0.09 5.50 11.86
C ILE A 308 0.71 6.37 10.90
N ASP A 309 2.03 6.40 11.07
CA ASP A 309 2.99 7.05 10.18
C ASP A 309 4.38 6.40 10.34
N GLU A 310 4.87 5.80 9.27
CA GLU A 310 6.17 5.13 9.21
C GLU A 310 7.35 6.08 9.43
N GLN A 311 7.20 7.38 9.17
CA GLN A 311 8.29 8.33 9.42
C GLN A 311 8.71 8.37 10.91
N ASP A 312 7.75 8.20 11.83
CA ASP A 312 8.00 8.21 13.27
C ASP A 312 8.76 6.96 13.74
N VAL A 313 8.75 5.88 12.95
CA VAL A 313 9.50 4.65 13.24
C VAL A 313 11.00 4.93 13.23
N ALA A 314 11.48 5.81 12.34
CA ALA A 314 12.91 6.11 12.19
C ALA A 314 13.53 6.56 13.52
N VAL A 315 12.82 7.45 14.24
CA VAL A 315 13.25 7.97 15.54
C VAL A 315 13.34 6.86 16.57
N ASN A 316 12.33 5.98 16.61
CA ASN A 316 12.28 4.86 17.54
C ASN A 316 13.37 3.83 17.29
N ILE A 317 13.62 3.48 16.02
CA ILE A 317 14.69 2.54 15.66
C ILE A 317 16.05 3.11 16.03
N ARG A 318 16.34 4.37 15.69
CA ARG A 318 17.63 5.01 16.01
C ARG A 318 17.87 5.02 17.52
N LYS A 319 16.86 5.40 18.30
CA LYS A 319 16.91 5.35 19.78
C LYS A 319 17.28 3.95 20.30
N LEU A 320 16.67 2.90 19.74
CA LEU A 320 16.96 1.51 20.09
C LEU A 320 18.36 1.08 19.69
N MET A 321 18.81 1.48 18.49
CA MET A 321 20.16 1.20 18.01
C MET A 321 21.24 1.86 18.89
N ASP A 322 20.98 3.07 19.38
CA ASP A 322 21.94 3.83 20.19
C ASP A 322 22.02 3.33 21.63
N SER A 323 20.88 2.98 22.24
CA SER A 323 20.78 2.77 23.69
C SER A 323 20.15 1.45 24.14
N GLY A 324 19.57 0.67 23.22
CA GLY A 324 18.90 -0.58 23.53
C GLY A 324 19.86 -1.76 23.72
N GLU A 325 19.34 -2.82 24.33
CA GLU A 325 20.02 -4.11 24.41
C GLU A 325 20.12 -4.76 23.02
N THR A 326 21.11 -5.63 22.80
CA THR A 326 21.36 -6.26 21.49
C THR A 326 20.11 -6.91 20.87
N TYR A 327 19.30 -7.61 21.67
CA TYR A 327 18.06 -8.23 21.17
C TYR A 327 17.03 -7.19 20.73
N GLN A 328 16.96 -6.02 21.39
CA GLN A 328 16.05 -4.94 20.98
C GLN A 328 16.49 -4.31 19.66
N LYS A 329 17.81 -4.16 19.45
CA LYS A 329 18.39 -3.70 18.17
C LYS A 329 18.05 -4.67 17.03
N ILE A 330 18.19 -5.97 17.27
CA ILE A 330 17.84 -7.01 16.29
C ILE A 330 16.35 -6.94 15.94
N ILE A 331 15.47 -6.84 16.93
CA ILE A 331 14.03 -6.69 16.71
C ILE A 331 13.71 -5.42 15.91
N ALA A 332 14.36 -4.30 16.21
CA ALA A 332 14.16 -3.05 15.49
C ALA A 332 14.57 -3.15 14.01
N GLN A 333 15.72 -3.76 13.72
CA GLN A 333 16.20 -3.95 12.35
C GLN A 333 15.39 -5.02 11.59
N SER A 334 14.94 -6.07 12.27
CA SER A 334 14.05 -7.09 11.72
C SER A 334 12.67 -6.51 11.37
N PHE A 335 12.13 -5.64 12.22
CA PHE A 335 10.92 -4.87 11.93
C PHE A 335 11.09 -3.96 10.71
N LEU A 336 12.20 -3.22 10.64
CA LEU A 336 12.50 -2.32 9.52
C LEU A 336 12.48 -3.03 8.16
N ASN A 337 12.93 -4.29 8.12
CA ASN A 337 12.91 -5.13 6.93
C ASN A 337 11.48 -5.45 6.42
N GLN A 338 10.45 -5.21 7.23
CA GLN A 338 9.05 -5.35 6.80
C GLN A 338 8.56 -4.14 5.97
N SER A 339 9.32 -3.04 5.96
CA SER A 339 8.97 -1.83 5.21
C SER A 339 9.22 -2.01 3.71
N GLN A 340 8.36 -1.44 2.87
CA GLN A 340 8.61 -1.28 1.43
C GLN A 340 9.21 0.09 1.09
N ASN A 341 9.50 0.92 2.10
CA ASN A 341 10.16 2.21 1.94
C ASN A 341 11.69 1.99 1.94
N ASP A 342 12.21 1.76 0.75
CA ASP A 342 13.64 1.48 0.53
C ASP A 342 14.54 2.67 0.94
N GLU A 343 14.09 3.91 0.77
CA GLU A 343 14.82 5.10 1.20
C GLU A 343 14.98 5.12 2.74
N LEU A 344 13.91 4.82 3.47
CA LEU A 344 13.93 4.75 4.93
C LEU A 344 14.84 3.62 5.44
N ARG A 345 14.69 2.42 4.88
CA ARG A 345 15.50 1.25 5.23
C ARG A 345 16.98 1.54 5.03
N PHE A 346 17.32 2.05 3.85
CA PHE A 346 18.69 2.37 3.50
C PHE A 346 19.29 3.47 4.39
N SER A 347 18.54 4.55 4.62
CA SER A 347 18.97 5.68 5.45
C SER A 347 19.36 5.22 6.85
N ILE A 348 18.53 4.39 7.49
CA ILE A 348 18.83 3.86 8.83
C ILE A 348 20.00 2.88 8.79
N ALA A 349 20.08 1.99 7.79
CA ALA A 349 21.17 1.02 7.67
C ALA A 349 22.54 1.71 7.57
N CYS A 350 22.64 2.79 6.81
CA CYS A 350 23.87 3.56 6.60
C CYS A 350 24.50 4.09 7.90
N ASP A 351 23.69 4.35 8.93
CA ASP A 351 24.18 4.89 10.20
C ASP A 351 24.82 3.82 11.09
N TYR A 352 24.58 2.54 10.80
CA TYR A 352 24.97 1.44 11.69
C TYR A 352 25.80 0.35 10.99
N LEU A 353 26.42 0.61 9.84
CA LEU A 353 27.21 -0.38 9.07
C LEU A 353 28.36 -1.03 9.87
N GLU A 354 28.86 -0.35 10.91
CA GLU A 354 29.95 -0.81 11.77
C GLU A 354 29.58 -1.90 12.80
N GLN A 355 28.35 -2.43 12.77
CA GLN A 355 27.95 -3.51 13.69
C GLN A 355 28.78 -4.79 13.51
N THR A 356 29.30 -5.33 14.60
CA THR A 356 30.12 -6.57 14.61
C THR A 356 29.37 -7.81 15.12
N ASN A 357 28.23 -7.63 15.79
CA ASN A 357 27.37 -8.77 16.15
C ASN A 357 26.73 -9.34 14.86
N LEU A 358 27.02 -10.61 14.55
CA LEU A 358 26.63 -11.22 13.27
C LEU A 358 25.13 -11.17 12.97
N GLU A 359 24.28 -11.38 13.97
CA GLU A 359 22.83 -11.35 13.76
C GLU A 359 22.33 -9.93 13.50
N LEU A 360 22.79 -8.96 14.27
CA LEU A 360 22.45 -7.56 14.05
C LEU A 360 23.02 -7.05 12.72
N GLN A 361 24.25 -7.43 12.40
CA GLN A 361 24.92 -7.13 11.13
C GLN A 361 24.11 -7.65 9.94
N TYR A 362 23.63 -8.91 10.00
CA TYR A 362 22.76 -9.48 8.97
C TYR A 362 21.54 -8.60 8.68
N TYR A 363 20.81 -8.16 9.72
CA TYR A 363 19.63 -7.33 9.51
C TYR A 363 19.97 -5.91 9.03
N VAL A 364 21.06 -5.31 9.51
CA VAL A 364 21.54 -4.00 9.01
C VAL A 364 21.82 -4.08 7.51
N TYR A 365 22.57 -5.10 7.05
CA TYR A 365 22.83 -5.26 5.62
C TYR A 365 21.59 -5.64 4.81
N THR A 366 20.63 -6.37 5.40
CA THR A 366 19.35 -6.65 4.72
C THR A 366 18.53 -5.37 4.48
N ASN A 367 18.73 -4.33 5.29
CA ASN A 367 18.13 -3.00 5.10
C ASN A 367 18.97 -2.07 4.21
N TYR A 368 20.18 -2.47 3.82
CA TYR A 368 21.00 -1.78 2.83
C TYR A 368 20.59 -2.21 1.42
N VAL A 369 19.42 -1.73 0.97
CA VAL A 369 18.67 -2.31 -0.16
C VAL A 369 19.16 -1.96 -1.56
N TYR A 370 19.93 -0.89 -1.72
CA TYR A 370 20.37 -0.46 -3.05
C TYR A 370 21.58 -1.28 -3.51
N ASP A 371 21.38 -2.02 -4.60
CA ASP A 371 22.38 -2.85 -5.24
C ASP A 371 22.41 -2.57 -6.77
N PHE A 372 23.38 -3.15 -7.47
CA PHE A 372 23.40 -3.18 -8.93
C PHE A 372 22.70 -4.44 -9.43
N SER A 373 21.79 -4.30 -10.39
CA SER A 373 21.09 -5.45 -10.99
C SER A 373 21.45 -5.63 -12.46
N ASN A 374 21.53 -6.90 -12.87
CA ASN A 374 21.66 -7.28 -14.27
C ASN A 374 20.26 -7.48 -14.85
N SER A 375 19.79 -6.57 -15.69
CA SER A 375 18.56 -6.80 -16.46
C SER A 375 18.84 -7.61 -17.71
N TYR A 376 18.17 -8.76 -17.83
CA TYR A 376 18.13 -9.55 -19.05
C TYR A 376 16.87 -9.18 -19.83
N ALA A 377 17.03 -8.44 -20.93
CA ALA A 377 15.95 -8.25 -21.88
C ALA A 377 15.78 -9.54 -22.71
N TYR A 378 14.83 -10.40 -22.30
CA TYR A 378 14.43 -11.57 -23.07
C TYR A 378 14.12 -11.17 -24.53
N GLY A 379 14.82 -11.79 -25.48
CA GLY A 379 14.60 -11.59 -26.92
C GLY A 379 15.60 -10.68 -27.65
N THR A 380 16.48 -9.93 -26.97
CA THR A 380 17.46 -9.05 -27.64
C THR A 380 18.93 -9.41 -27.43
N GLY A 381 19.24 -10.33 -26.51
CA GLY A 381 20.62 -10.73 -26.20
C GLY A 381 21.48 -9.63 -25.54
N ASN A 382 20.95 -8.43 -25.35
CA ASN A 382 21.66 -7.32 -24.73
C ASN A 382 21.53 -7.36 -23.21
N ARG A 383 22.66 -7.54 -22.52
CA ARG A 383 22.78 -7.25 -21.09
C ARG A 383 22.82 -5.75 -20.89
N ARG A 384 21.86 -5.18 -20.16
CA ARG A 384 21.94 -3.80 -19.69
C ARG A 384 22.19 -3.82 -18.19
N PHE A 385 23.33 -3.25 -17.79
CA PHE A 385 23.57 -2.89 -16.41
C PHE A 385 22.60 -1.77 -16.04
N LEU A 386 21.69 -2.05 -15.12
CA LEU A 386 20.88 -1.02 -14.49
C LEU A 386 21.55 -0.70 -13.16
N ILE A 387 22.08 0.51 -13.08
CA ILE A 387 22.53 1.07 -11.80
C ILE A 387 21.37 1.92 -11.31
N GLU A 388 20.74 1.49 -10.22
CA GLU A 388 19.81 2.34 -9.50
C GLU A 388 20.61 3.44 -8.81
N ARG A 389 20.45 4.67 -9.30
CA ARG A 389 21.10 5.83 -8.70
C ARG A 389 20.31 6.23 -7.46
N ASN A 390 20.96 6.16 -6.31
CA ASN A 390 20.47 6.76 -5.08
C ASN A 390 21.22 8.07 -4.83
N PRO A 391 20.54 9.21 -4.63
CA PRO A 391 21.17 10.49 -4.29
C PRO A 391 22.16 10.40 -3.12
N ALA A 392 21.88 9.58 -2.11
CA ALA A 392 22.77 9.38 -0.95
C ALA A 392 24.09 8.68 -1.33
N LEU A 393 24.11 7.95 -2.44
CA LEU A 393 25.31 7.32 -2.99
C LEU A 393 26.02 8.17 -4.05
N GLU A 394 25.53 9.38 -4.39
CA GLU A 394 26.21 10.26 -5.36
C GLU A 394 27.39 11.02 -4.72
N ASP A 395 27.37 11.27 -3.40
CA ASP A 395 28.50 11.88 -2.68
C ASP A 395 29.65 10.88 -2.47
N LYS A 396 30.82 11.21 -3.04
CA LYS A 396 32.04 10.41 -2.88
C LYS A 396 32.48 10.27 -1.42
N LYS A 397 32.35 11.32 -0.61
CA LYS A 397 32.76 11.27 0.81
C LYS A 397 31.92 10.26 1.58
N GLU A 398 30.62 10.27 1.31
CA GLU A 398 29.68 9.35 1.95
C GLU A 398 29.97 7.91 1.54
N ARG A 399 30.22 7.64 0.25
CA ARG A 399 30.65 6.30 -0.20
C ARG A 399 31.92 5.82 0.51
N VAL A 400 32.91 6.70 0.71
CA VAL A 400 34.15 6.34 1.41
C VAL A 400 33.91 6.06 2.91
N ARG A 401 33.01 6.81 3.56
CA ARG A 401 32.61 6.55 4.95
C ARG A 401 31.98 5.17 5.08
N GLN A 402 31.04 4.84 4.21
CA GLN A 402 30.34 3.56 4.19
C GLN A 402 31.32 2.40 3.95
N GLU A 403 32.18 2.49 2.93
CA GLU A 403 33.22 1.48 2.66
C GLU A 403 34.15 1.26 3.87
N THR A 404 34.46 2.33 4.60
CA THR A 404 35.28 2.24 5.82
C THR A 404 34.53 1.54 6.96
N ALA A 405 33.26 1.86 7.17
CA ALA A 405 32.43 1.22 8.19
C ALA A 405 32.22 -0.28 7.89
N GLU A 406 32.01 -0.65 6.63
CA GLU A 406 31.91 -2.04 6.19
C GLU A 406 33.20 -2.82 6.47
N LYS A 407 34.37 -2.23 6.22
CA LYS A 407 35.67 -2.86 6.55
C LYS A 407 35.83 -3.13 8.04
N VAL A 408 35.34 -2.23 8.90
CA VAL A 408 35.32 -2.45 10.36
C VAL A 408 34.41 -3.64 10.70
N SER A 409 33.21 -3.65 10.12
CA SER A 409 32.20 -4.70 10.25
C SER A 409 32.73 -6.10 9.87
N LEU A 410 33.53 -6.19 8.80
CA LEU A 410 34.05 -7.44 8.22
C LEU A 410 35.42 -7.87 8.79
N SER A 411 36.03 -7.06 9.66
CA SER A 411 37.31 -7.40 10.26
C SER A 411 37.13 -8.52 11.29
N PRO A 412 37.94 -9.61 11.24
CA PRO A 412 37.85 -10.66 12.24
C PRO A 412 38.13 -10.09 13.64
N SER A 413 37.19 -10.31 14.56
CA SER A 413 37.27 -9.94 15.98
C SER A 413 38.33 -10.73 16.73
#